data_AF-A0A060CDS1-F1
#
_entry.id   AF-A0A060CDS1-F1
#
_cell.length_a   1.000
_cell.length_b   1.000
_cell.length_c   1.000
_cell.angle_alpha   90.00
_cell.angle_beta   90.00
_cell.angle_gamma   90.00
#
_symmetry.space_group_name_H-M   'P 1'
#
loop_
_entity.id
_entity.type
_entity.pdbx_description
1 polymer ?
#
loop_
_entity_poly.entity_id
_entity_poly.type
_entity_poly.pdbx_seq_one_letter_code
_entity_poly.pdbx_strand_id
1 'polypeptide(L)' 'ARHFWHEDAASLTAAQSARLAAVLPSPRRWNAGNPGPYVQRRADWIQRQVRQLGGTGYLRALGDGE' A
#
# COMPACT_ATOMS: atom_id res chain seq x y z
N ALA A 1 3.42 9.85 0.63
CA ALA A 1 4.27 9.74 -0.58
C ALA A 1 5.46 10.68 -0.48
N ARG A 2 5.21 12.00 -0.48
CA ARG A 2 6.20 13.08 -0.35
C ARG A 2 7.34 12.85 0.66
N HIS A 3 7.05 12.34 1.87
CA HIS A 3 8.08 12.13 2.89
C HIS A 3 9.04 10.95 2.60
N PHE A 4 8.59 9.94 1.85
CA PHE A 4 9.38 8.74 1.59
C PHE A 4 9.92 8.67 0.15
N TRP A 5 9.23 9.30 -0.80
CA TRP A 5 9.55 9.24 -2.23
C TRP A 5 9.52 10.60 -2.93
N HIS A 6 9.17 11.69 -2.23
CA HIS A 6 9.02 13.03 -2.82
C HIS A 6 7.98 13.14 -3.97
N GLU A 7 7.15 12.13 -4.15
CA GLU A 7 6.09 12.07 -5.16
C GLU A 7 4.71 12.42 -4.58
N ASP A 8 3.77 12.75 -5.46
CA ASP A 8 2.36 12.87 -5.11
C ASP A 8 1.73 11.50 -4.84
N ALA A 9 0.70 11.49 -3.97
CA ALA A 9 0.02 10.24 -3.58
C ALA A 9 -0.62 9.52 -4.78
N ALA A 10 -1.06 10.27 -5.79
CA ALA A 10 -1.64 9.73 -7.01
C ALA A 10 -0.64 8.98 -7.90
N SER A 11 0.65 9.30 -7.79
CA SER A 11 1.72 8.68 -8.60
C SER A 11 2.29 7.41 -7.96
N LEU A 12 1.81 7.04 -6.77
CA LEU A 12 2.31 5.87 -6.06
C LEU A 12 1.94 4.58 -6.81
N THR A 13 2.95 3.74 -7.03
CA THR A 13 2.75 2.37 -7.48
C THR A 13 2.02 1.54 -6.43
N ALA A 14 1.34 0.47 -6.86
CA ALA A 14 0.68 -0.46 -5.95
C ALA A 14 1.64 -1.02 -4.87
N ALA A 15 2.92 -1.18 -5.20
CA ALA A 15 3.94 -1.64 -4.25
C ALA A 15 4.28 -0.58 -3.19
N GLN A 16 4.43 0.69 -3.56
CA GLN A 16 4.66 1.78 -2.60
C GLN A 16 3.43 1.98 -1.70
N SER A 17 2.22 1.89 -2.26
CA SER A 17 0.97 1.94 -1.50
C SER A 17 0.86 0.79 -0.50
N ALA A 18 1.23 -0.44 -0.89
CA ALA A 18 1.27 -1.58 0.02
C ALA A 18 2.30 -1.42 1.15
N ARG A 19 3.47 -0.81 0.87
CA ARG A 19 4.47 -0.49 1.90
C ARG A 19 3.97 0.56 2.88
N LEU A 20 3.25 1.57 2.40
CA LEU A 20 2.59 2.55 3.28
C LEU A 20 1.56 1.88 4.19
N ALA A 21 0.71 1.02 3.64
CA ALA A 21 -0.26 0.26 4.42
C ALA A 21 0.42 -0.67 5.46
N ALA A 22 1.57 -1.25 5.11
CA ALA A 22 2.35 -2.10 6.01
C ALA A 22 2.96 -1.36 7.21
N VAL A 23 3.20 -0.04 7.12
CA VAL A 23 3.81 0.74 8.21
C VAL A 23 2.81 1.40 9.16
N LEU A 24 1.55 1.60 8.74
CA LEU A 24 0.48 2.18 9.57
C LEU A 24 0.24 1.53 10.94
N PRO A 25 0.48 0.23 11.18
CA PRO A 25 0.31 -0.34 12.51
C PRO A 25 1.35 0.20 13.51
N SER A 26 2.48 0.73 13.05
CA SER A 26 3.52 1.33 13.89
C SER A 26 4.42 2.28 13.08
N PRO A 27 3.89 3.44 12.66
CA PRO A 27 4.53 4.30 11.66
C PRO A 27 5.77 5.03 12.19
N ARG A 28 5.93 5.13 13.53
CA ARG A 28 7.13 5.69 14.18
C ARG A 28 8.29 4.70 14.23
N ARG A 29 8.00 3.40 14.11
CA ARG A 29 8.99 2.31 14.23
C ARG A 29 9.40 1.74 12.87
N TRP A 30 8.54 1.87 11.86
CA TRP A 30 8.74 1.28 10.55
C TRP A 30 8.76 2.34 9.45
N ASN A 31 9.71 2.23 8.53
CA ASN A 31 9.90 3.16 7.42
C ASN A 31 9.45 2.52 6.11
N ALA A 32 8.60 3.21 5.35
CA ALA A 32 8.08 2.70 4.08
C ALA A 32 9.07 2.91 2.90
N GLY A 33 9.88 3.96 2.96
CA GLY A 33 10.94 4.28 1.98
C GLY A 33 12.17 3.39 2.13
N ASN A 34 12.50 2.96 3.35
CA ASN A 34 13.53 1.95 3.63
C ASN A 34 12.92 0.76 4.40
N PRO A 35 12.21 -0.16 3.71
CA PRO A 35 11.46 -1.22 4.36
C PRO A 35 12.39 -2.33 4.85
N GLY A 36 12.36 -2.59 6.16
CA GLY A 36 12.99 -3.76 6.75
C GLY A 36 12.29 -5.09 6.35
N PRO A 37 12.84 -6.25 6.76
CA PRO A 37 12.34 -7.57 6.34
C PRO A 37 10.88 -7.83 6.70
N TYR A 38 10.41 -7.24 7.80
CA TYR A 38 9.02 -7.31 8.24
C TYR A 38 8.08 -6.51 7.32
N VAL A 39 8.46 -5.26 7.00
CA VAL A 39 7.67 -4.37 6.16
C VAL A 39 7.54 -4.93 4.75
N GLN A 40 8.62 -5.52 4.22
CA GLN A 40 8.59 -6.21 2.92
C GLN A 40 7.60 -7.37 2.90
N ARG A 41 7.72 -8.31 3.86
CA ARG A 41 6.80 -9.46 3.97
C ARG A 41 5.35 -9.02 4.12
N ARG A 42 5.10 -7.99 4.92
CA ARG A 42 3.74 -7.47 5.14
C ARG A 42 3.19 -6.78 3.90
N ALA A 43 4.01 -6.00 3.19
CA ALA A 43 3.63 -5.37 1.93
C ALA A 43 3.28 -6.43 0.86
N ASP A 44 4.06 -7.50 0.75
CA ASP A 44 3.77 -8.59 -0.20
C ASP A 44 2.47 -9.32 0.15
N TRP A 45 2.21 -9.54 1.44
CA TRP A 45 0.94 -10.11 1.90
C TRP A 45 -0.24 -9.19 1.54
N ILE A 46 -0.13 -7.89 1.77
CA ILE A 46 -1.15 -6.89 1.39
C ILE A 46 -1.39 -6.91 -0.12
N GLN A 47 -0.33 -6.92 -0.93
CA GLN A 47 -0.47 -6.98 -2.40
C GLN A 47 -1.22 -8.23 -2.85
N ARG A 48 -0.94 -9.39 -2.25
CA ARG A 48 -1.66 -10.62 -2.56
C ARG A 48 -3.13 -10.53 -2.21
N GLN A 49 -3.48 -9.93 -1.07
CA GLN A 49 -4.87 -9.73 -0.67
C GLN A 49 -5.61 -8.77 -1.63
N VAL A 50 -4.98 -7.65 -2.01
CA VAL A 50 -5.55 -6.72 -2.99
C VAL A 50 -5.81 -7.38 -4.35
N ARG A 51 -4.91 -8.27 -4.80
CA ARG A 51 -5.12 -9.05 -6.02
C ARG A 51 -6.29 -10.03 -5.89
N GLN A 52 -6.43 -10.67 -4.73
CA GLN A 52 -7.53 -11.61 -4.45
C GLN A 52 -8.89 -10.91 -4.39
N LEU A 53 -8.94 -9.63 -4.01
CA LEU A 53 -10.16 -8.82 -4.04
C LEU A 53 -10.63 -8.49 -5.47
N GLY A 54 -9.88 -8.85 -6.51
CA GLY A 54 -10.22 -8.52 -7.90
C GLY A 54 -9.57 -7.22 -8.40
N GLY A 55 -8.58 -6.69 -7.69
CA GLY A 55 -7.84 -5.49 -8.09
C GLY A 55 -8.73 -4.25 -8.13
N THR A 56 -8.56 -3.40 -9.14
CA THR A 56 -9.40 -2.18 -9.34
C THR A 56 -10.86 -2.51 -9.67
N GLY A 57 -11.18 -3.76 -10.04
CA GLY A 57 -12.57 -4.20 -10.23
C GLY A 57 -13.40 -4.10 -8.96
N TYR A 58 -12.79 -4.33 -7.79
CA TYR A 58 -13.42 -4.11 -6.50
C TYR A 58 -13.79 -2.64 -6.25
N LEU A 59 -12.92 -1.70 -6.66
CA LEU A 59 -13.17 -0.26 -6.49
C LEU A 59 -14.33 0.21 -7.37
N ARG A 60 -14.52 -0.39 -8.56
CA ARG A 60 -15.69 -0.14 -9.41
C ARG A 60 -16.97 -0.65 -8.77
N ALA A 61 -16.96 -1.88 -8.23
CA ALA A 61 -18.11 -2.43 -7.51
C ALA A 61 -18.52 -1.62 -6.26
N LEU A 62 -17.58 -0.90 -5.64
CA LEU A 62 -17.84 -0.04 -4.48
C LEU A 62 -18.32 1.38 -4.86
N GLY A 63 -17.93 1.88 -6.05
CA GLY A 63 -18.33 3.20 -6.55
C GLY A 63 -19.64 3.21 -7.34
N ASP A 64 -20.06 2.06 -7.86
CA ASP A 64 -21.36 1.89 -8.55
C ASP A 64 -22.53 1.64 -7.57
N GLY A 65 -22.27 1.70 -6.26
CA GLY A 65 -23.23 1.42 -5.18
C GLY A 65 -23.65 2.64 -4.35
N GLU A 66 -23.46 3.87 -4.85
CA GLU A 66 -24.01 5.11 -4.28
C GLU A 66 -25.23 5.63 -5.06
#